data_AF-A0A962KGB5-F1
#
_entry.id   AF-A0A962KGB5-F1
#
_cell.length_a   1.000
_cell.length_b   1.000
_cell.length_c   1.000
_cell.angle_alpha   90.00
_cell.angle_beta   90.00
_cell.angle_gamma   90.00
#
_symmetry.space_group_name_H-M   'P 1'
#
loop_
_entity.id
_entity.type
_entity.pdbx_description
1 polymer ?
#
loop_
_entity_poly.entity_id
_entity_poly.type
_entity_poly.pdbx_seq_one_letter_code
_entity_poly.pdbx_strand_id
1 'polypeptide(L)'
;MTLTPTAVLEKEPDNGPEVFAVIAGKKVFLPTEAKYVMQDRRGLWYYSTRKPRPKEGDWTPNKTSIACRNESGYVRALKTDTERQWLETCQRTIRMIPGEAGSRRPADD
;
A
#
# COMPACT_ATOMS: atom_id res chain seq x y z
N MET A 1 3.90 2.72 22.79
CA MET A 1 3.40 3.24 21.50
C MET A 1 2.85 2.06 20.71
N THR A 2 1.54 1.98 20.51
CA THR A 2 0.88 0.83 19.89
C THR A 2 0.76 1.07 18.38
N LEU A 3 1.39 0.23 17.56
CA LEU A 3 1.33 0.36 16.10
C LEU A 3 -0.01 -0.22 15.61
N THR A 4 -0.91 0.62 15.12
CA THR A 4 -2.17 0.17 14.52
C THR A 4 -1.91 -0.34 13.09
N PRO A 5 -2.49 -1.48 12.67
CA PRO A 5 -2.38 -1.92 11.28
C PRO A 5 -2.98 -0.87 10.35
N THR A 6 -2.24 -0.50 9.31
CA THR A 6 -2.72 0.37 8.23
C THR A 6 -3.02 -0.42 6.96
N ALA A 7 -2.63 -1.69 6.90
CA ALA A 7 -2.88 -2.58 5.79
C ALA A 7 -3.22 -3.98 6.29
N VAL A 8 -3.96 -4.73 5.46
CA VAL A 8 -4.30 -6.12 5.72
C VAL A 8 -3.68 -7.00 4.64
N LEU A 9 -3.06 -8.09 5.05
CA LEU A 9 -2.60 -9.14 4.15
C LEU A 9 -3.75 -10.14 4.02
N GLU A 10 -4.11 -10.49 2.79
CA GLU A 10 -4.97 -11.63 2.44
C GLU A 10 -6.46 -11.55 2.84
N LYS A 11 -6.91 -10.56 3.62
CA LYS A 11 -8.35 -10.32 3.83
C LYS A 11 -8.85 -9.16 2.99
N GLU A 12 -9.71 -9.48 2.03
CA GLU A 12 -10.46 -8.48 1.26
C GLU A 12 -11.34 -7.64 2.20
N PRO A 13 -11.47 -6.33 1.97
CA PRO A 13 -12.40 -5.52 2.75
C PRO A 13 -13.83 -6.06 2.56
N ASP A 14 -14.50 -6.36 3.67
CA ASP A 14 -15.85 -6.95 3.66
C ASP A 14 -16.89 -6.00 2.99
N ASN A 15 -16.59 -4.69 2.92
CA ASN A 15 -17.43 -3.66 2.30
C ASN A 15 -16.58 -2.53 1.69
N GLY A 16 -16.98 -1.99 0.53
CA GLY A 16 -16.39 -0.81 -0.11
C GLY A 16 -15.38 -1.09 -1.23
N PRO A 17 -14.71 -0.06 -1.79
CA PRO A 17 -13.73 -0.24 -2.85
C PRO A 17 -12.48 -0.99 -2.35
N GLU A 18 -12.07 -2.00 -3.10
CA GLU A 18 -10.84 -2.76 -2.85
C GLU A 18 -9.67 -1.95 -3.39
N VAL A 19 -8.90 -1.33 -2.49
CA VAL A 19 -7.66 -0.63 -2.84
C VAL A 19 -6.50 -1.50 -2.40
N PHE A 20 -5.63 -1.89 -3.34
CA PHE A 20 -4.49 -2.74 -3.04
C PHE A 20 -3.27 -2.44 -3.89
N ALA A 21 -2.13 -2.96 -3.47
CA ALA A 21 -0.92 -3.02 -4.27
C ALA A 21 -0.37 -4.45 -4.26
N VAL A 22 0.33 -4.84 -5.33
CA VAL A 22 1.10 -6.09 -5.34
C VAL A 22 2.52 -5.76 -4.88
N ILE A 23 2.92 -6.32 -3.73
CA ILE A 23 4.24 -6.14 -3.13
C ILE A 23 4.84 -7.51 -2.88
N ALA A 24 6.02 -7.78 -3.45
CA ALA A 24 6.68 -9.08 -3.39
C ALA A 24 5.75 -10.27 -3.75
N GLY A 25 4.92 -10.08 -4.79
CA GLY A 25 3.97 -11.11 -5.26
C GLY A 25 2.71 -11.28 -4.40
N LYS A 26 2.55 -10.52 -3.31
CA LYS A 26 1.39 -10.58 -2.42
C LYS A 26 0.48 -9.37 -2.60
N LYS A 27 -0.84 -9.59 -2.58
CA LYS A 27 -1.81 -8.49 -2.48
C LYS A 27 -1.78 -7.89 -1.08
N VAL A 28 -1.56 -6.59 -1.01
CA VAL A 28 -1.60 -5.80 0.22
C VAL A 28 -2.77 -4.84 0.13
N PHE A 29 -3.81 -5.08 0.94
CA PHE A 29 -5.00 -4.22 0.99
C PHE A 29 -4.70 -2.97 1.80
N LEU A 30 -5.05 -1.82 1.24
CA LEU A 30 -4.69 -0.49 1.70
C LEU A 30 -5.94 0.34 1.98
N PRO A 31 -5.81 1.43 2.75
CA PRO A 31 -6.88 2.39 2.95
C PRO A 31 -7.31 3.01 1.60
N THR A 32 -8.57 3.42 1.50
CA THR A 32 -9.17 3.87 0.23
C THR A 32 -8.49 5.11 -0.35
N GLU A 33 -7.93 5.95 0.52
CA GLU A 33 -7.17 7.15 0.18
C GLU A 33 -5.77 6.87 -0.37
N ALA A 34 -5.23 5.66 -0.18
CA ALA A 34 -3.91 5.29 -0.70
C ALA A 34 -3.93 5.33 -2.24
N LYS A 35 -3.19 6.26 -2.85
CA LYS A 35 -3.08 6.41 -4.32
C LYS A 35 -1.76 5.87 -4.86
N TYR A 36 -0.71 5.94 -4.06
CA TYR A 36 0.63 5.51 -4.44
C TYR A 36 1.24 4.70 -3.30
N VAL A 37 2.10 3.75 -3.66
CA VAL A 37 2.97 3.05 -2.72
C VAL A 37 4.41 3.09 -3.19
N MET A 38 5.34 3.04 -2.25
CA MET A 38 6.77 3.06 -2.51
C MET A 38 7.55 2.42 -1.37
N GLN A 39 8.77 2.00 -1.66
CA GLN A 39 9.71 1.44 -0.71
C GLN A 39 10.86 2.41 -0.44
N ASP A 40 11.31 2.50 0.80
CA ASP A 40 12.51 3.25 1.18
C ASP A 40 13.80 2.44 1.05
N ARG A 41 14.95 3.10 1.23
CA ARG A 41 16.27 2.45 1.18
C ARG A 41 16.49 1.39 2.26
N ARG A 42 15.65 1.34 3.30
CA ARG A 42 15.70 0.34 4.38
C ARG A 42 14.78 -0.84 4.08
N GLY A 43 14.07 -0.81 2.96
CA GLY A 43 13.13 -1.83 2.53
C GLY A 43 11.71 -1.66 3.07
N LEU A 44 11.41 -0.56 3.77
CA LEU A 44 10.12 -0.30 4.38
C LEU A 44 9.14 0.30 3.37
N TRP A 45 7.90 -0.18 3.40
CA TRP A 45 6.85 0.26 2.50
C TRP A 45 5.95 1.34 3.09
N TYR A 46 5.57 2.29 2.24
CA TYR A 46 4.72 3.42 2.58
C TYR A 46 3.64 3.61 1.52
N TYR A 47 2.53 4.24 1.91
CA TYR A 47 1.53 4.75 0.98
C TYR A 47 1.39 6.27 1.08
N SER A 48 0.96 6.91 -0.01
CA SER A 48 0.63 8.33 -0.06
C SER A 48 -0.63 8.62 -0.86
N THR A 49 -1.28 9.73 -0.53
CA THR A 49 -2.48 10.23 -1.25
C THR A 49 -2.12 11.06 -2.49
N ARG A 50 -0.86 11.48 -2.63
CA ARG A 50 -0.35 12.30 -3.74
C ARG A 50 0.91 11.69 -4.34
N LYS A 51 1.11 11.90 -5.64
CA LYS A 51 2.32 11.46 -6.33
C LYS A 51 3.54 12.14 -5.67
N PRO A 52 4.54 11.38 -5.23
CA PRO A 52 5.76 11.94 -4.69
C PRO A 52 6.48 12.80 -5.72
N ARG A 53 7.15 13.86 -5.25
CA ARG A 53 7.99 14.68 -6.12
C ARG A 53 9.40 14.08 -6.16
N PRO A 54 10.01 13.88 -7.35
CA PRO A 54 11.33 13.26 -7.48
C PRO A 54 12.52 14.06 -6.94
N LYS A 55 12.29 15.13 -6.15
CA LYS A 55 13.37 16.01 -5.73
C LYS A 55 14.25 15.28 -4.72
N GLU A 56 15.57 15.36 -4.90
CA GLU A 56 16.55 14.78 -3.99
C GLU A 56 16.33 15.33 -2.56
N GLY A 57 16.18 14.43 -1.59
CA GLY A 57 15.83 14.76 -0.20
C GLY A 57 14.32 14.96 0.06
N ASP A 58 13.47 15.07 -0.96
CA ASP A 58 12.02 15.17 -0.83
C ASP A 58 11.37 13.78 -0.72
N TRP A 59 11.79 13.06 0.31
CA TRP A 59 11.17 11.83 0.78
C TRP A 59 9.83 12.19 1.43
N THR A 60 8.84 12.62 0.62
CA THR A 60 7.49 13.14 0.99
C THR A 60 7.11 13.07 2.48
N PRO A 61 6.80 14.21 3.14
CA PRO A 61 6.47 14.24 4.57
C PRO A 61 5.12 13.55 4.91
N ASN A 62 4.23 13.37 3.92
CA ASN A 62 2.85 12.92 4.12
C ASN A 62 2.61 11.45 3.73
N LYS A 63 3.58 10.58 3.96
CA LYS A 63 3.44 9.15 3.70
C LYS A 63 3.19 8.39 4.99
N THR A 64 2.35 7.38 4.92
CA THR A 64 2.01 6.54 6.06
C THR A 64 2.67 5.19 5.88
N SER A 65 3.31 4.69 6.94
CA SER A 65 3.89 3.35 6.97
C SER A 65 2.79 2.32 6.65
N ILE A 66 3.06 1.42 5.71
CA ILE A 66 2.23 0.22 5.53
C ILE A 66 2.60 -0.73 6.67
N ALA A 67 1.69 -0.91 7.61
CA ALA A 67 1.86 -1.78 8.76
C ALA A 67 0.79 -2.85 8.72
N CYS A 68 1.22 -4.11 8.77
CA CYS A 68 0.33 -5.27 8.69
C CYS A 68 0.60 -6.21 9.85
N ARG A 69 -0.40 -7.02 10.18
CA ARG A 69 -0.26 -8.09 11.17
C ARG A 69 0.47 -9.26 10.51
N ASN A 70 1.53 -9.75 11.15
CA ASN A 70 2.23 -10.95 10.71
C ASN A 70 1.52 -12.22 11.21
N GLU A 71 1.98 -13.39 10.78
CA GLU A 71 1.43 -14.69 11.16
C GLU A 71 1.45 -14.92 12.69
N SER A 72 2.45 -14.36 13.38
CA SER A 72 2.57 -14.41 14.83
C SER A 72 1.67 -13.41 15.57
N GLY A 73 0.80 -12.68 14.86
CA GLY A 73 -0.18 -11.75 15.44
C GLY A 73 0.35 -10.35 15.76
N TYR A 74 1.64 -10.07 15.54
CA TYR A 74 2.25 -8.76 15.79
C TYR A 74 2.08 -7.82 14.62
N VAL A 75 1.87 -6.53 14.90
CA VAL A 75 1.81 -5.48 13.88
C VAL A 75 3.23 -4.97 13.62
N ARG A 76 3.67 -5.05 12.37
CA ARG A 76 4.98 -4.57 11.93
C ARG A 76 4.85 -3.79 10.64
N ALA A 77 5.77 -2.84 10.41
CA ALA A 77 5.92 -2.22 9.11
C ALA A 77 6.28 -3.29 8.07
N LEU A 78 5.61 -3.24 6.92
CA LEU A 78 5.88 -4.14 5.80
C LEU A 78 7.29 -3.84 5.30
N LYS A 79 8.13 -4.88 5.31
CA LYS A 79 9.52 -4.82 4.88
C LYS A 79 9.77 -5.90 3.85
N THR A 80 10.42 -5.53 2.76
CA THR A 80 10.98 -6.46 1.77
C THR A 80 12.43 -6.07 1.51
N ASP A 81 13.17 -6.92 0.79
CA ASP A 81 14.52 -6.56 0.35
C ASP A 81 14.49 -5.37 -0.60
N THR A 82 15.57 -4.59 -0.61
CA THR A 82 15.69 -3.35 -1.40
C THR A 82 16.86 -3.48 -2.37
N GLU A 83 16.56 -3.48 -3.66
CA GLU A 83 17.57 -3.51 -4.73
C GLU A 83 17.55 -2.24 -5.60
N ARG A 84 16.57 -1.35 -5.37
CA ARG A 84 16.23 -0.24 -6.28
C ARG A 84 16.00 1.08 -5.55
N GLN A 85 16.12 2.18 -6.27
CA GLN A 85 15.73 3.48 -5.74
C GLN A 85 14.22 3.57 -5.56
N TRP A 86 13.77 4.38 -4.60
CA TRP A 86 12.35 4.47 -4.28
C TRP A 86 11.46 4.94 -5.42
N LEU A 87 11.99 5.78 -6.30
CA LEU A 87 11.24 6.29 -7.45
C LEU A 87 10.90 5.13 -8.41
N GLU A 88 11.77 4.12 -8.46
CA GLU A 88 11.58 2.90 -9.26
C GLU A 88 10.59 1.92 -8.61
N THR A 89 10.42 2.00 -7.29
CA THR A 89 9.41 1.20 -6.56
C THR A 89 8.06 1.93 -6.44
N CYS A 90 7.98 3.18 -6.88
CA CYS A 90 6.78 4.00 -6.81
C CYS A 90 5.74 3.50 -7.84
N GLN A 91 4.62 2.99 -7.35
CA GLN A 91 3.52 2.50 -8.17
C GLN A 91 2.17 3.04 -7.71
N ARG A 92 1.18 3.10 -8.62
CA ARG A 92 -0.21 3.43 -8.25
C ARG A 92 -0.87 2.22 -7.60
N THR A 93 -1.78 2.47 -6.68
CA THR A 93 -2.67 1.43 -6.16
C THR A 93 -3.69 1.01 -7.21
N ILE A 94 -4.09 -0.26 -7.16
CA ILE A 94 -5.20 -0.80 -7.94
C ILE A 94 -6.47 -0.54 -7.14
N ARG A 95 -7.51 -0.02 -7.80
CA ARG A 95 -8.84 0.20 -7.22
C ARG A 95 -9.85 -0.67 -7.95
N MET A 96 -10.54 -1.53 -7.22
CA MET A 96 -11.68 -2.27 -7.72
C MET A 96 -12.95 -1.82 -7.01
N ILE A 97 -14.03 -1.71 -7.75
CA ILE A 97 -15.36 -1.44 -7.24
C ILE A 97 -16.28 -2.64 -7.50
N PRO A 98 -17.25 -2.90 -6.60
CA PRO A 98 -18.30 -3.87 -6.88
C PRO A 98 -19.07 -3.45 -8.15
N GLY A 99 -19.22 -4.38 -9.07
CA GLY A 99 -20.04 -4.27 -10.27
C GLY A 99 -21.43 -4.87 -10.08
N GLU A 100 -22.24 -4.83 -11.13
CA GLU A 100 -23.54 -5.51 -11.14
C GLU A 100 -23.35 -7.04 -11.03
N ALA A 101 -24.30 -7.69 -10.36
CA ALA A 101 -24.36 -9.15 -10.18
C ALA A 101 -23.15 -9.81 -9.49
N GLY A 102 -22.43 -9.08 -8.63
CA GLY A 102 -21.31 -9.64 -7.84
C GLY A 102 -19.98 -9.71 -8.60
N SER A 103 -19.90 -9.12 -9.80
CA SER A 103 -18.64 -8.92 -10.53
C SER A 103 -17.79 -7.81 -9.88
N ARG A 104 -16.47 -7.80 -10.11
CA ARG A 104 -15.59 -6.67 -9.73
C ARG A 104 -15.02 -6.02 -10.98
N ARG A 105 -15.05 -4.69 -11.04
CA ARG A 105 -14.49 -3.91 -12.15
C ARG A 105 -13.44 -2.92 -11.65
N PRO A 106 -12.40 -2.59 -12.45
CA PRO A 106 -11.53 -1.47 -12.15
C PRO A 106 -12.34 -0.19 -11.96
N ALA A 107 -11.97 0.62 -10.97
CA ALA A 107 -12.53 1.97 -10.84
C ALA A 107 -11.96 2.85 -11.95
N ASP A 108 -12.83 3.57 -12.67
CA ASP A 108 -12.39 4.67 -13.54
C ASP A 108 -11.82 5.80 -12.65
N ASP A 109 -10.62 6.27 -12.98
CA ASP A 109 -9.77 7.15 -12.15
C ASP A 109 -10.23 8.62 -12.09
#